data_AF-A0A6P1BJF0-F1
#
_entry.id   AF-A0A6P1BJF0-F1
#
_cell.length_a   1.000
_cell.length_b   1.000
_cell.length_c   1.000
_cell.angle_alpha   90.00
_cell.angle_beta   90.00
_cell.angle_gamma   90.00
#
_symmetry.space_group_name_H-M   'P 1'
#
loop_
_entity.id
_entity.type
_entity.pdbx_description
1 polymer ?
#
loop_
_entity_poly.entity_id
_entity_poly.type
_entity_poly.pdbx_seq_one_letter_code
_entity_poly.pdbx_strand_id
1 'polypeptide(L)'
;MTATSTFSVALANETATSELMADLALLIGAGDVITLSGDLGAGKTAAARALIRYLAADDALEVPSPTFTLAQSYELPSFPLVHADLYRINDASELEEIGLSPLPDDIVALIEWPERAPDAMPADRIDIAFSHRPALGSAARAAEITGHGKAAAKVARLNELRHFLDRAGYLNARRERMPGDASTRSYARLRNDDGTVILMNSPRRPDGPAIYNGRPYSAAVHLAEDVRPFVAIGNGLRKHGFSAPAIRHIDLESGFLITEDLGAEGVIEGDPPQPIAERYEAAVDMLAALHREALPGTLPLTSDESYDIPVFDIDAWLIEIGLMLEWYLPDRGVQVSEEMRAEFLGMWRGLLQKPAAAPQTWVIRDFHSPNIIWLAERTGILRVGIIDFQDALLGPAAYDVVSLLQDARIDVPEQLELSLLTRYIKARRATDESFDPAGFAELYAIMSAQRNTRLLGTFARLNRRDGKPQYLKHQPRIWTYLERSLAHPALATFRIWYTANVPPPVP
;
A
#
# COMPACT_ATOMS: atom_id res chain seq x y z
N MET A 1 -29.16 -16.87 -10.23
CA MET A 1 -29.35 -16.31 -8.88
C MET A 1 -28.23 -15.32 -8.67
N THR A 2 -28.54 -14.04 -8.46
CA THR A 2 -27.53 -13.05 -8.08
C THR A 2 -26.95 -13.44 -6.73
N ALA A 3 -25.63 -13.38 -6.58
CA ALA A 3 -24.98 -13.73 -5.31
C ALA A 3 -25.46 -12.77 -4.21
N THR A 4 -25.78 -13.31 -3.04
CA THR A 4 -26.20 -12.55 -1.86
C THR A 4 -25.45 -13.06 -0.64
N SER A 5 -25.02 -12.17 0.25
CA SER A 5 -24.45 -12.51 1.56
C SER A 5 -25.10 -11.63 2.63
N THR A 6 -25.54 -12.25 3.73
CA THR A 6 -26.23 -11.54 4.82
C THR A 6 -25.67 -11.94 6.17
N PHE A 7 -25.50 -10.98 7.07
CA PHE A 7 -25.29 -11.24 8.49
C PHE A 7 -25.98 -10.18 9.35
N SER A 8 -26.24 -10.51 10.62
CA SER A 8 -26.84 -9.59 11.58
C SER A 8 -25.93 -9.38 12.78
N VAL A 9 -25.92 -8.16 13.31
CA VAL A 9 -25.10 -7.78 14.47
C VAL A 9 -25.91 -6.97 15.47
N ALA A 10 -25.70 -7.24 16.76
CA ALA A 10 -26.21 -6.40 17.84
C ALA A 10 -25.25 -5.25 18.12
N LEU A 11 -25.78 -4.04 18.20
CA LEU A 11 -25.05 -2.81 18.43
C LEU A 11 -25.49 -2.26 19.78
N ALA A 12 -24.65 -2.37 20.81
CA ALA A 12 -25.03 -2.04 22.18
C ALA A 12 -25.31 -0.53 22.38
N ASN A 13 -24.66 0.32 21.60
CA ASN A 13 -24.73 1.78 21.70
C ASN A 13 -24.28 2.44 20.38
N GLU A 14 -24.25 3.78 20.35
CA GLU A 14 -23.83 4.56 19.18
C GLU A 14 -22.37 4.29 18.79
N THR A 15 -21.47 4.05 19.74
CA THR A 15 -20.08 3.68 19.45
C THR A 15 -20.01 2.39 18.64
N ALA A 16 -20.78 1.35 19.01
CA ALA A 16 -20.82 0.10 18.25
C ALA A 16 -21.30 0.31 16.81
N THR A 17 -22.26 1.23 16.59
CA THR A 17 -22.67 1.66 15.25
C THR A 17 -21.53 2.33 14.51
N SER A 18 -20.81 3.25 15.15
CA SER A 18 -19.66 3.93 14.55
C SER A 18 -18.55 2.95 14.16
N GLU A 19 -18.22 1.98 15.02
CA GLU A 19 -17.20 0.96 14.70
C GLU A 19 -17.64 0.04 13.56
N LEU A 20 -18.93 -0.32 13.46
CA LEU A 20 -19.46 -1.06 12.30
C LEU A 20 -19.26 -0.27 11.00
N MET A 21 -19.54 1.02 11.02
CA MET A 21 -19.38 1.87 9.83
C MET A 21 -17.91 2.10 9.48
N ALA A 22 -17.02 2.20 10.47
CA ALA A 22 -15.58 2.26 10.25
C ALA A 22 -15.02 0.94 9.67
N ASP A 23 -15.50 -0.21 10.14
CA ASP A 23 -15.13 -1.52 9.58
C ASP A 23 -15.61 -1.63 8.11
N LEU A 24 -16.82 -1.15 7.80
CA LEU A 24 -17.34 -1.11 6.42
C LEU A 24 -16.51 -0.16 5.54
N ALA A 25 -16.07 0.98 6.08
CA ALA A 25 -15.25 1.96 5.36
C ALA A 25 -13.93 1.38 4.83
N LEU A 26 -13.41 0.32 5.46
CA LEU A 26 -12.19 -0.37 5.01
C LEU A 26 -12.39 -1.24 3.75
N LEU A 27 -13.64 -1.44 3.32
CA LEU A 27 -14.04 -2.39 2.27
C LEU A 27 -14.72 -1.72 1.07
N ILE A 28 -15.10 -0.45 1.20
CA ILE A 28 -15.82 0.29 0.17
C ILE A 28 -14.89 1.20 -0.64
N GLY A 29 -15.32 1.56 -1.84
CA GLY A 29 -14.64 2.46 -2.77
C GLY A 29 -15.62 3.09 -3.75
N ALA A 30 -15.11 3.96 -4.63
CA ALA A 30 -15.89 4.59 -5.69
C ALA A 30 -16.76 3.57 -6.46
N GLY A 31 -18.01 3.95 -6.72
CA GLY A 31 -19.03 3.13 -7.36
C GLY A 31 -19.86 2.26 -6.40
N ASP A 32 -19.52 2.19 -5.11
CA ASP A 32 -20.34 1.46 -4.14
C ASP A 32 -21.60 2.23 -3.74
N VAL A 33 -22.68 1.47 -3.61
CA VAL A 33 -23.99 1.98 -3.16
C VAL A 33 -24.37 1.29 -1.86
N ILE A 34 -24.64 2.11 -0.84
CA ILE A 34 -24.99 1.68 0.50
C ILE A 34 -26.36 2.25 0.83
N THR A 35 -27.32 1.40 1.16
CA THR A 35 -28.67 1.82 1.54
C THR A 35 -28.90 1.62 3.02
N LEU A 36 -29.57 2.58 3.66
CA LEU A 36 -29.89 2.57 5.08
C LEU A 36 -31.41 2.57 5.25
N SER A 37 -31.96 1.51 5.85
CA SER A 37 -33.40 1.36 6.08
C SER A 37 -33.70 1.12 7.57
N GLY A 38 -34.98 1.25 7.95
CA GLY A 38 -35.46 1.08 9.32
C GLY A 38 -36.37 2.22 9.79
N ASP A 39 -37.00 2.03 10.95
CA ASP A 39 -37.96 2.99 11.49
C ASP A 39 -37.35 4.38 11.79
N LEU A 40 -38.23 5.36 12.05
CA LEU A 40 -37.81 6.68 12.53
C LEU A 40 -37.07 6.53 13.86
N GLY A 41 -35.85 7.09 13.95
CA GLY A 41 -35.01 6.96 15.16
C GLY A 41 -34.22 5.65 15.25
N ALA A 42 -34.29 4.77 14.24
CA ALA A 42 -33.53 3.51 14.20
C ALA A 42 -32.00 3.73 14.13
N GLY A 43 -31.53 4.92 13.74
CA GLY A 43 -30.11 5.29 13.77
C GLY A 43 -29.45 5.46 12.40
N LYS A 44 -30.22 5.47 11.31
CA LYS A 44 -29.72 5.63 9.92
C LYS A 44 -28.77 6.83 9.75
N THR A 45 -29.24 8.04 10.04
CA THR A 45 -28.41 9.26 9.95
C THR A 45 -27.19 9.24 10.89
N ALA A 46 -27.29 8.55 12.04
CA ALA A 46 -26.14 8.40 12.94
C ALA A 46 -25.06 7.50 12.32
N ALA A 47 -25.47 6.39 11.68
CA ALA A 47 -24.58 5.53 10.91
C ALA A 47 -23.96 6.28 9.72
N ALA A 48 -24.77 7.05 8.98
CA ALA A 48 -24.27 7.84 7.86
C ALA A 48 -23.20 8.86 8.28
N ARG A 49 -23.49 9.61 9.34
CA ARG A 49 -22.55 10.54 9.96
C ARG A 49 -21.25 9.87 10.41
N ALA A 50 -21.35 8.70 11.05
CA ALA A 50 -20.16 7.98 11.51
C ALA A 50 -19.27 7.56 10.34
N LEU A 51 -19.87 7.03 9.26
CA LEU A 51 -19.13 6.64 8.05
C LEU A 51 -18.40 7.84 7.43
N ILE A 52 -19.13 8.95 7.22
CA ILE A 52 -18.61 10.13 6.55
C ILE A 52 -17.47 10.78 7.36
N ARG A 53 -17.65 10.92 8.68
CA ARG A 53 -16.59 11.44 9.58
C ARG A 53 -15.34 10.57 9.56
N TYR A 54 -15.51 9.25 9.61
CA TYR A 54 -14.40 8.32 9.54
C TYR A 54 -13.64 8.46 8.21
N LEU A 55 -14.35 8.48 7.08
CA LEU A 55 -13.74 8.64 5.75
C LEU A 55 -13.07 10.01 5.57
N ALA A 56 -13.63 11.06 6.16
CA ALA A 56 -13.06 12.41 6.17
C ALA A 56 -11.81 12.53 7.07
N ALA A 57 -11.61 11.57 7.98
CA ALA A 57 -10.66 11.68 9.09
C ALA A 57 -10.91 12.93 9.95
N ASP A 58 -12.18 13.30 10.14
CA ASP A 58 -12.62 14.46 10.91
C ASP A 58 -13.88 14.13 11.72
N ASP A 59 -13.70 13.93 13.02
CA ASP A 59 -14.81 13.64 13.95
C ASP A 59 -15.73 14.84 14.20
N ALA A 60 -15.24 16.06 13.93
CA ALA A 60 -15.98 17.29 14.13
C ALA A 60 -16.80 17.69 12.89
N LEU A 61 -16.53 17.09 11.72
CA LEU A 61 -17.24 17.38 10.47
C LEU A 61 -18.76 17.36 10.67
N GLU A 62 -19.42 18.42 10.24
CA GLU A 62 -20.88 18.50 10.26
C GLU A 62 -21.46 17.62 9.15
N VAL A 63 -22.28 16.65 9.56
CA VAL A 63 -23.01 15.76 8.65
C VAL A 63 -24.48 15.78 9.09
N PRO A 64 -25.23 16.82 8.69
CA PRO A 64 -26.65 16.92 9.01
C PRO A 64 -27.46 15.88 8.22
N SER A 65 -28.70 15.64 8.63
CA SER A 65 -29.62 14.83 7.83
C SER A 65 -30.00 15.60 6.56
N PRO A 66 -29.79 15.07 5.35
CA PRO A 66 -30.16 15.75 4.11
C PRO A 66 -31.68 15.70 3.85
N THR A 67 -32.53 15.42 4.84
CA THR A 67 -33.98 15.30 4.69
C THR A 67 -34.65 16.49 3.98
N PHE A 68 -34.12 17.71 4.11
CA PHE A 68 -34.64 18.90 3.41
C PHE A 68 -33.87 19.25 2.14
N THR A 69 -32.57 18.96 2.08
CA THR A 69 -31.74 19.22 0.90
C THR A 69 -31.78 18.06 -0.10
N LEU A 70 -32.41 16.94 0.28
CA LEU A 70 -32.50 15.64 -0.38
C LEU A 70 -31.15 14.93 -0.58
N ALA A 71 -30.09 15.65 -0.92
CA ALA A 71 -28.72 15.14 -1.04
C ALA A 71 -27.68 16.16 -0.55
N GLN A 72 -26.52 15.66 -0.13
CA GLN A 72 -25.31 16.44 0.18
C GLN A 72 -24.07 15.69 -0.28
N SER A 73 -23.16 16.40 -0.93
CA SER A 73 -21.91 15.84 -1.43
C SER A 73 -20.73 16.20 -0.52
N TYR A 74 -19.81 15.25 -0.37
CA TYR A 74 -18.61 15.37 0.44
C TYR A 74 -17.39 15.01 -0.41
N GLU A 75 -16.45 15.96 -0.51
CA GLU A 75 -15.14 15.72 -1.12
C GLU A 75 -14.23 15.07 -0.07
N LEU A 76 -14.14 13.74 -0.10
CA LEU A 76 -13.35 12.98 0.87
C LEU A 76 -11.96 12.65 0.28
N PRO A 77 -10.94 12.39 1.13
CA PRO A 77 -9.57 12.14 0.66
C PRO A 77 -9.41 10.96 -0.32
N SER A 78 -10.31 9.98 -0.27
CA SER A 78 -10.22 8.74 -1.08
C SER A 78 -11.11 8.76 -2.33
N PHE A 79 -12.32 9.30 -2.21
CA PHE A 79 -13.33 9.36 -3.27
C PHE A 79 -14.45 10.33 -2.83
N PRO A 80 -15.16 10.99 -3.76
CA PRO A 80 -16.35 11.75 -3.40
C PRO A 80 -17.45 10.82 -2.87
N LEU A 81 -18.30 11.35 -1.99
CA LEU A 81 -19.46 10.65 -1.45
C LEU A 81 -20.69 11.54 -1.50
N VAL A 82 -21.83 10.97 -1.90
CA VAL A 82 -23.15 11.62 -1.78
C VAL A 82 -23.97 10.94 -0.69
N HIS A 83 -24.47 11.73 0.26
CA HIS A 83 -25.43 11.31 1.28
C HIS A 83 -26.80 11.82 0.88
N ALA A 84 -27.73 10.90 0.62
CA ALA A 84 -29.09 11.22 0.21
C ALA A 84 -30.12 10.68 1.20
N ASP A 85 -31.24 11.39 1.34
CA ASP A 85 -32.39 10.99 2.15
C ASP A 85 -33.64 11.09 1.28
N LEU A 86 -34.18 9.92 0.93
CA LEU A 86 -35.33 9.81 0.04
C LEU A 86 -36.67 9.92 0.77
N TYR A 87 -36.71 10.18 2.08
CA TYR A 87 -37.95 10.18 2.85
C TYR A 87 -39.04 11.11 2.28
N ARG A 88 -38.63 12.18 1.60
CA ARG A 88 -39.51 13.24 1.06
C ARG A 88 -39.75 13.21 -0.44
N ILE A 89 -39.12 12.30 -1.18
CA ILE A 89 -39.43 12.18 -2.61
C ILE A 89 -40.82 11.57 -2.76
N ASN A 90 -41.58 12.07 -3.74
CA ASN A 90 -42.91 11.55 -4.05
C ASN A 90 -42.85 10.57 -5.22
N ASP A 91 -41.92 10.80 -6.15
CA ASP A 91 -41.72 10.00 -7.36
C ASP A 91 -40.23 9.74 -7.62
N ALA A 92 -39.92 8.57 -8.21
CA ALA A 92 -38.54 8.18 -8.50
C ALA A 92 -37.85 9.06 -9.56
N SER A 93 -38.61 9.77 -10.40
CA SER A 93 -38.06 10.76 -11.35
C SER A 93 -37.33 11.92 -10.66
N GLU A 94 -37.66 12.24 -9.40
CA GLU A 94 -36.95 13.26 -8.60
C GLU A 94 -35.47 12.90 -8.36
N LEU A 95 -35.08 11.63 -8.53
CA LEU A 95 -33.68 11.20 -8.41
C LEU A 95 -32.79 11.79 -9.51
N GLU A 96 -33.34 12.10 -10.69
CA GLU A 96 -32.59 12.79 -11.75
C GLU A 96 -32.21 14.21 -11.32
N GLU A 97 -33.09 14.91 -10.61
CA GLU A 97 -32.88 16.29 -10.16
C GLU A 97 -31.79 16.40 -9.08
N ILE A 98 -31.64 15.37 -8.24
CA ILE A 98 -30.62 15.30 -7.19
C ILE A 98 -29.34 14.55 -7.61
N GLY A 99 -29.24 14.20 -8.90
CA GLY A 99 -28.04 13.59 -9.47
C GLY A 99 -27.81 12.13 -9.06
N LEU A 100 -28.87 11.39 -8.73
CA LEU A 100 -28.81 9.97 -8.36
C LEU A 100 -29.37 9.03 -9.43
N SER A 101 -29.84 9.56 -10.57
CA SER A 101 -30.29 8.77 -11.71
C SER A 101 -29.69 9.31 -13.02
N PRO A 102 -28.73 8.60 -13.66
CA PRO A 102 -28.05 7.42 -13.13
C PRO A 102 -27.15 7.77 -11.92
N LEU A 103 -26.85 6.78 -11.09
CA LEU A 103 -25.84 6.93 -10.04
C LEU A 103 -24.45 7.10 -10.66
N PRO A 104 -23.65 8.09 -10.24
CA PRO A 104 -22.30 8.24 -10.75
C PRO A 104 -21.39 7.06 -10.35
N ASP A 105 -20.60 6.57 -11.30
CA ASP A 105 -19.72 5.40 -11.10
C ASP A 105 -18.46 5.71 -10.28
N ASP A 106 -18.13 6.99 -10.10
CA ASP A 106 -16.91 7.49 -9.44
C ASP A 106 -17.11 7.95 -8.00
N ILE A 107 -18.33 7.85 -7.47
CA ILE A 107 -18.67 8.26 -6.10
C ILE A 107 -19.17 7.08 -5.26
N VAL A 108 -19.14 7.22 -3.94
CA VAL A 108 -19.95 6.37 -3.06
C VAL A 108 -21.31 7.01 -2.84
N ALA A 109 -22.39 6.25 -3.03
CA ALA A 109 -23.75 6.70 -2.73
C ALA A 109 -24.23 6.08 -1.42
N LEU A 110 -24.63 6.95 -0.48
CA LEU A 110 -25.17 6.57 0.82
C LEU A 110 -26.62 7.06 0.93
N ILE A 111 -27.57 6.14 0.82
CA ILE A 111 -28.99 6.46 0.58
C ILE A 111 -29.84 6.01 1.76
N GLU A 112 -30.47 6.94 2.46
CA GLU A 112 -31.51 6.65 3.45
C GLU A 112 -32.88 6.50 2.79
N TRP A 113 -33.70 5.59 3.32
CA TRP A 113 -35.07 5.29 2.84
C TRP A 113 -35.13 4.81 1.38
N PRO A 114 -34.32 3.80 0.99
CA PRO A 114 -34.29 3.28 -0.39
C PRO A 114 -35.66 2.79 -0.89
N GLU A 115 -36.56 2.39 0.01
CA GLU A 115 -37.92 1.92 -0.30
C GLU A 115 -38.81 2.96 -0.98
N ARG A 116 -38.41 4.24 -1.00
CA ARG A 116 -39.11 5.31 -1.71
C ARG A 116 -38.88 5.29 -3.22
N ALA A 117 -37.78 4.66 -3.67
CA ALA A 117 -37.46 4.47 -5.07
C ALA A 117 -36.82 3.09 -5.31
N PRO A 118 -37.54 1.98 -5.05
CA PRO A 118 -36.97 0.64 -5.08
C PRO A 118 -36.45 0.24 -6.46
N ASP A 119 -37.13 0.68 -7.52
CA ASP A 119 -36.75 0.37 -8.92
C ASP A 119 -35.49 1.11 -9.38
N ALA A 120 -35.06 2.15 -8.64
CA ALA A 120 -33.85 2.91 -8.94
C ALA A 120 -32.61 2.33 -8.23
N MET A 121 -32.77 1.39 -7.30
CA MET A 121 -31.64 0.80 -6.58
C MET A 121 -30.88 -0.18 -7.48
N PRO A 122 -29.54 -0.06 -7.59
CA PRO A 122 -28.76 -0.92 -8.47
C PRO A 122 -28.73 -2.37 -7.96
N ALA A 123 -28.41 -3.29 -8.87
CA ALA A 123 -28.27 -4.71 -8.55
C ALA A 123 -27.07 -5.00 -7.63
N ASP A 124 -25.98 -4.24 -7.80
CA ASP A 124 -24.79 -4.30 -6.96
C ASP A 124 -24.91 -3.23 -5.86
N ARG A 125 -25.19 -3.62 -4.60
CA ARG A 125 -25.33 -2.69 -3.46
C ARG A 125 -25.23 -3.39 -2.10
N ILE A 126 -25.05 -2.61 -1.04
CA ILE A 126 -25.06 -3.05 0.36
C ILE A 126 -26.29 -2.45 1.05
N ASP A 127 -27.20 -3.29 1.51
CA ASP A 127 -28.37 -2.87 2.27
C ASP A 127 -28.10 -3.05 3.77
N ILE A 128 -28.33 -2.01 4.56
CA ILE A 128 -28.20 -2.01 6.03
C ILE A 128 -29.54 -1.64 6.65
N ALA A 129 -30.23 -2.64 7.20
CA ALA A 129 -31.50 -2.46 7.90
C ALA A 129 -31.29 -2.34 9.41
N PHE A 130 -31.66 -1.20 9.98
CA PHE A 130 -31.58 -0.96 11.43
C PHE A 130 -32.91 -1.23 12.12
N SER A 131 -32.85 -1.87 13.28
CA SER A 131 -34.00 -2.09 14.16
C SER A 131 -33.64 -1.80 15.63
N HIS A 132 -34.64 -1.39 16.42
CA HIS A 132 -34.47 -1.17 17.85
C HIS A 132 -34.29 -2.50 18.60
N ARG A 133 -33.38 -2.53 19.59
CA ARG A 133 -33.17 -3.69 20.48
C ARG A 133 -33.37 -3.30 21.94
N PRO A 134 -34.59 -2.88 22.35
CA PRO A 134 -34.83 -2.31 23.68
C PRO A 134 -34.49 -3.26 24.83
N ALA A 135 -34.53 -4.58 24.59
CA ALA A 135 -34.11 -5.60 25.56
C ALA A 135 -32.63 -5.51 25.97
N LEU A 136 -31.78 -4.85 25.16
CA LEU A 136 -30.35 -4.63 25.43
C LEU A 136 -30.03 -3.18 25.86
N GLY A 137 -31.06 -2.33 25.98
CA GLY A 137 -30.92 -0.91 26.30
C GLY A 137 -31.61 0.00 25.28
N SER A 138 -31.95 1.23 25.68
CA SER A 138 -32.64 2.21 24.81
C SER A 138 -31.79 2.68 23.63
N ALA A 139 -30.46 2.71 23.81
CA ALA A 139 -29.50 3.03 22.75
C ALA A 139 -29.16 1.84 21.85
N ALA A 140 -29.56 0.61 22.24
CA ALA A 140 -29.19 -0.59 21.50
C ALA A 140 -29.98 -0.73 20.20
N ARG A 141 -29.28 -1.20 19.16
CA ARG A 141 -29.81 -1.48 17.83
C ARG A 141 -29.41 -2.87 17.39
N ALA A 142 -30.07 -3.37 16.35
CA ALA A 142 -29.53 -4.44 15.51
C ALA A 142 -29.39 -3.89 14.09
N ALA A 143 -28.34 -4.31 13.41
CA ALA A 143 -28.16 -4.08 11.98
C ALA A 143 -28.19 -5.44 11.27
N GLU A 144 -29.00 -5.56 10.23
CA GLU A 144 -28.93 -6.63 9.25
C GLU A 144 -28.27 -6.07 8.00
N ILE A 145 -27.15 -6.65 7.60
CA ILE A 145 -26.33 -6.19 6.48
C ILE A 145 -26.43 -7.23 5.38
N THR A 146 -26.90 -6.84 4.21
CA THR A 146 -27.03 -7.69 3.03
C THR A 146 -26.28 -7.10 1.86
N GLY A 147 -25.36 -7.86 1.27
CA GLY A 147 -24.66 -7.49 0.04
C GLY A 147 -25.28 -8.19 -1.16
N HIS A 148 -25.56 -7.44 -2.21
CA HIS A 148 -26.13 -7.94 -3.46
C HIS A 148 -25.11 -7.88 -4.61
N GLY A 149 -25.15 -8.87 -5.49
CA GLY A 149 -24.30 -8.91 -6.68
C GLY A 149 -22.82 -8.90 -6.31
N LYS A 150 -22.03 -7.96 -6.87
CA LYS A 150 -20.60 -7.79 -6.55
C LYS A 150 -20.36 -7.42 -5.08
N ALA A 151 -21.32 -6.76 -4.43
CA ALA A 151 -21.19 -6.34 -3.03
C ALA A 151 -21.36 -7.49 -2.03
N ALA A 152 -21.88 -8.66 -2.45
CA ALA A 152 -21.99 -9.83 -1.60
C ALA A 152 -20.64 -10.26 -1.00
N ALA A 153 -19.56 -10.21 -1.80
CA ALA A 153 -18.22 -10.53 -1.34
C ALA A 153 -17.70 -9.54 -0.27
N LYS A 154 -18.05 -8.25 -0.39
CA LYS A 154 -17.69 -7.22 0.60
C LYS A 154 -18.40 -7.46 1.93
N VAL A 155 -19.68 -7.82 1.90
CA VAL A 155 -20.45 -8.10 3.12
C VAL A 155 -19.98 -9.40 3.80
N ALA A 156 -19.65 -10.44 3.04
CA ALA A 156 -19.01 -11.65 3.58
C ALA A 156 -17.68 -11.30 4.28
N ARG A 157 -16.83 -10.49 3.63
CA ARG A 157 -15.56 -10.04 4.20
C ARG A 157 -15.73 -9.15 5.43
N LEU A 158 -16.74 -8.28 5.46
CA LEU A 158 -17.07 -7.46 6.63
C LEU A 158 -17.42 -8.36 7.82
N ASN A 159 -18.19 -9.41 7.59
CA ASN A 159 -18.52 -10.39 8.62
C ASN A 159 -17.26 -11.09 9.16
N GLU A 160 -16.38 -11.56 8.27
CA GLU A 160 -15.10 -12.18 8.67
C GLU A 160 -14.20 -11.22 9.46
N LEU A 161 -14.09 -9.96 9.00
CA LEU A 161 -13.32 -8.92 9.69
C LEU A 161 -13.83 -8.71 11.11
N ARG A 162 -15.15 -8.61 11.30
CA ARG A 162 -15.74 -8.42 12.64
C ARG A 162 -15.54 -9.63 13.54
N HIS A 163 -15.63 -10.85 13.01
CA HIS A 163 -15.30 -12.06 13.77
C HIS A 163 -13.82 -12.11 14.17
N PHE A 164 -12.92 -11.68 13.29
CA PHE A 164 -11.50 -11.56 13.60
C PHE A 164 -11.25 -10.56 14.74
N LEU A 165 -11.84 -9.37 14.66
CA LEU A 165 -11.73 -8.33 15.69
C LEU A 165 -12.31 -8.78 17.04
N ASP A 166 -13.43 -9.50 17.04
CA ASP A 166 -14.03 -10.04 18.25
C ASP A 166 -13.13 -11.09 18.92
N ARG A 167 -12.66 -12.08 18.15
CA ARG A 167 -11.70 -13.10 18.65
C ARG A 167 -10.40 -12.48 19.15
N ALA A 168 -9.97 -11.37 18.56
CA ALA A 168 -8.78 -10.65 18.98
C ALA A 168 -9.01 -9.70 20.17
N GLY A 169 -10.26 -9.50 20.61
CA GLY A 169 -10.58 -8.58 21.72
C GLY A 169 -10.59 -7.10 21.33
N TYR A 170 -10.61 -6.78 20.04
CA TYR A 170 -10.57 -5.41 19.50
C TYR A 170 -11.91 -4.95 18.90
N LEU A 171 -12.99 -5.71 19.03
CA LEU A 171 -14.30 -5.35 18.46
C LEU A 171 -14.77 -3.95 18.89
N ASN A 172 -14.53 -3.59 20.16
CA ASN A 172 -14.93 -2.31 20.75
C ASN A 172 -13.81 -1.24 20.74
N ALA A 173 -12.65 -1.53 20.15
CA ALA A 173 -11.58 -0.55 20.05
C ALA A 173 -11.99 0.58 19.11
N ARG A 174 -11.67 1.83 19.42
CA ARG A 174 -11.99 2.94 18.52
C ARG A 174 -11.16 2.84 17.24
N ARG A 175 -11.79 2.90 16.07
CA ARG A 175 -11.09 3.00 14.79
C ARG A 175 -10.67 4.45 14.52
N GLU A 176 -9.45 4.61 14.02
CA GLU A 176 -8.94 5.85 13.45
C GLU A 176 -8.43 5.56 12.05
N ARG A 177 -8.89 6.36 11.09
CA ARG A 177 -8.54 6.18 9.68
C ARG A 177 -7.04 6.38 9.47
N MET A 178 -6.44 5.47 8.70
CA MET A 178 -5.11 5.66 8.15
C MET A 178 -5.23 5.96 6.65
N PRO A 179 -4.37 6.83 6.10
CA PRO A 179 -4.25 6.97 4.65
C PRO A 179 -3.93 5.61 4.02
N GLY A 180 -4.67 5.24 2.98
CA GLY A 180 -4.35 4.06 2.16
C GLY A 180 -3.15 4.33 1.25
N ASP A 181 -2.49 3.26 0.82
CA ASP A 181 -1.47 3.31 -0.24
C ASP A 181 -2.11 3.08 -1.61
N ALA A 182 -1.29 2.91 -2.66
CA ALA A 182 -1.78 2.62 -4.01
C ALA A 182 -2.23 1.16 -4.21
N SER A 183 -2.28 0.36 -3.14
CA SER A 183 -2.57 -1.07 -3.18
C SER A 183 -4.01 -1.39 -2.78
N THR A 184 -4.35 -2.68 -2.80
CA THR A 184 -5.65 -3.21 -2.35
C THR A 184 -5.73 -3.38 -0.83
N ARG A 185 -4.69 -3.01 -0.08
CA ARG A 185 -4.63 -3.13 1.38
C ARG A 185 -5.22 -1.89 2.03
N SER A 186 -5.97 -2.10 3.11
CA SER A 186 -6.47 -1.01 3.94
C SER A 186 -6.01 -1.17 5.39
N TYR A 187 -5.84 -0.03 6.06
CA TYR A 187 -5.32 0.05 7.41
C TYR A 187 -6.21 0.90 8.30
N ALA A 188 -6.28 0.56 9.57
CA ALA A 188 -6.86 1.41 10.61
C ALA A 188 -6.01 1.33 11.88
N ARG A 189 -5.90 2.44 12.61
CA ARG A 189 -5.46 2.40 13.99
C ARG A 189 -6.62 1.94 14.86
N LEU A 190 -6.37 0.97 15.72
CA LEU A 190 -7.31 0.55 16.76
C LEU A 190 -6.77 1.07 18.09
N ARG A 191 -7.61 1.82 18.82
CA ARG A 191 -7.26 2.38 20.13
C ARG A 191 -8.14 1.77 21.22
N ASN A 192 -7.51 1.25 22.27
CA ASN A 192 -8.16 0.82 23.50
C ASN A 192 -7.32 1.27 24.72
N ASP A 193 -7.73 0.87 25.92
CA ASP A 193 -7.03 1.23 27.16
C ASP A 193 -5.60 0.65 27.23
N ASP A 194 -5.32 -0.44 26.48
CA ASP A 194 -4.00 -1.08 26.39
C ASP A 194 -3.06 -0.39 25.39
N GLY A 195 -3.55 0.59 24.64
CA GLY A 195 -2.79 1.40 23.70
C GLY A 195 -3.29 1.34 22.26
N THR A 196 -2.37 1.54 21.32
CA THR A 196 -2.67 1.62 19.89
C THR A 196 -2.03 0.46 19.13
N VAL A 197 -2.79 -0.11 18.20
CA VAL A 197 -2.33 -1.15 17.26
C VAL A 197 -2.82 -0.83 15.85
N ILE A 198 -2.20 -1.44 14.85
CA ILE A 198 -2.61 -1.31 13.45
C ILE A 198 -3.40 -2.55 13.04
N LEU A 199 -4.62 -2.36 12.57
CA LEU A 199 -5.36 -3.35 11.79
C LEU A 199 -4.90 -3.28 10.33
N MET A 200 -4.48 -4.41 9.77
CA MET A 200 -4.27 -4.57 8.34
C MET A 200 -5.36 -5.48 7.77
N ASN A 201 -6.02 -4.99 6.73
CA ASN A 201 -6.91 -5.74 5.86
C ASN A 201 -6.25 -5.90 4.49
N SER A 202 -5.69 -7.08 4.21
CA SER A 202 -4.98 -7.38 2.97
C SER A 202 -5.56 -8.64 2.33
N PRO A 203 -6.69 -8.53 1.60
CA PRO A 203 -7.24 -9.67 0.87
C PRO A 203 -6.22 -10.20 -0.13
N ARG A 204 -6.28 -11.50 -0.41
CA ARG A 204 -5.48 -12.11 -1.46
C ARG A 204 -5.73 -11.38 -2.78
N ARG A 205 -4.67 -10.92 -3.43
CA ARG A 205 -4.77 -10.26 -4.73
C ARG A 205 -5.21 -11.28 -5.78
N PRO A 206 -6.22 -10.98 -6.62
CA PRO A 206 -6.52 -11.82 -7.76
C PRO A 206 -5.36 -11.81 -8.74
N ASP A 207 -5.11 -12.94 -9.39
CA ASP A 207 -4.14 -13.03 -10.46
C ASP A 207 -4.49 -11.99 -11.54
N GLY A 208 -3.58 -11.06 -11.81
CA GLY A 208 -3.69 -10.18 -12.96
C GLY A 208 -3.64 -10.98 -14.28
N PRO A 209 -3.79 -10.34 -15.43
CA PRO A 209 -3.63 -11.03 -16.70
C PRO A 209 -2.21 -11.63 -16.82
N ALA A 210 -2.15 -12.89 -17.25
CA ALA A 210 -0.94 -13.70 -17.33
C ALA A 210 -0.04 -13.34 -18.53
N ILE A 211 0.47 -12.11 -18.54
CA ILE A 211 1.19 -11.52 -19.68
C ILE A 211 2.66 -11.98 -19.75
N TYR A 212 3.30 -12.30 -18.63
CA TYR A 212 4.73 -12.56 -18.56
C TYR A 212 5.02 -14.07 -18.49
N ASN A 213 5.10 -14.73 -19.65
CA ASN A 213 5.30 -16.18 -19.78
C ASN A 213 4.25 -16.99 -18.99
N GLY A 214 2.98 -16.61 -19.11
CA GLY A 214 1.88 -17.27 -18.42
C GLY A 214 1.75 -16.90 -16.93
N ARG A 215 2.51 -15.90 -16.45
CA ARG A 215 2.40 -15.35 -15.09
C ARG A 215 1.87 -13.92 -15.08
N PRO A 216 1.06 -13.52 -14.07
CA PRO A 216 0.76 -12.12 -13.83
C PRO A 216 2.03 -11.35 -13.47
N TYR A 217 1.99 -10.02 -13.64
CA TYR A 217 3.14 -9.15 -13.30
C TYR A 217 3.60 -9.35 -11.85
N SER A 218 2.68 -9.45 -10.89
CA SER A 218 2.99 -9.67 -9.46
C SER A 218 3.84 -10.93 -9.26
N ALA A 219 3.38 -12.07 -9.77
CA ALA A 219 4.11 -13.33 -9.66
C ALA A 219 5.44 -13.31 -10.42
N ALA A 220 5.50 -12.64 -11.57
CA ALA A 220 6.70 -12.59 -12.41
C ALA A 220 7.83 -11.74 -11.81
N VAL A 221 7.50 -10.77 -10.96
CA VAL A 221 8.49 -9.94 -10.23
C VAL A 221 8.41 -10.13 -8.71
N HIS A 222 7.82 -11.25 -8.27
CA HIS A 222 7.75 -11.67 -6.87
C HIS A 222 7.15 -10.63 -5.90
N LEU A 223 6.10 -9.93 -6.31
CA LEU A 223 5.31 -9.10 -5.40
C LEU A 223 4.42 -9.97 -4.52
N ALA A 224 4.29 -9.62 -3.24
CA ALA A 224 3.44 -10.30 -2.28
C ALA A 224 1.96 -10.20 -2.68
N GLU A 225 1.32 -11.35 -2.80
CA GLU A 225 -0.09 -11.50 -3.18
C GLU A 225 -1.02 -11.70 -1.99
N ASP A 226 -0.46 -12.04 -0.82
CA ASP A 226 -1.17 -12.20 0.44
C ASP A 226 -0.31 -11.74 1.64
N VAL A 227 -0.76 -12.03 2.86
CA VAL A 227 -0.08 -11.63 4.12
C VAL A 227 1.04 -12.58 4.55
N ARG A 228 1.21 -13.75 3.92
CA ARG A 228 2.21 -14.75 4.36
C ARG A 228 3.64 -14.21 4.29
N PRO A 229 4.07 -13.52 3.22
CA PRO A 229 5.40 -12.88 3.17
C PRO A 229 5.57 -11.83 4.28
N PHE A 230 4.54 -11.02 4.55
CA PHE A 230 4.59 -10.03 5.63
C PHE A 230 4.83 -10.70 6.99
N VAL A 231 4.10 -11.78 7.29
CA VAL A 231 4.26 -12.50 8.55
C VAL A 231 5.64 -13.14 8.67
N ALA A 232 6.09 -13.87 7.64
CA ALA A 232 7.37 -14.56 7.65
C ALA A 232 8.55 -13.58 7.77
N ILE A 233 8.62 -12.58 6.89
CA ILE A 233 9.72 -11.60 6.87
C ILE A 233 9.70 -10.74 8.14
N GLY A 234 8.52 -10.28 8.58
CA GLY A 234 8.40 -9.47 9.80
C GLY A 234 8.90 -10.19 11.05
N ASN A 235 8.50 -11.46 11.22
CA ASN A 235 8.99 -12.29 12.32
C ASN A 235 10.49 -12.62 12.17
N GLY A 236 10.96 -12.85 10.94
CA GLY A 236 12.38 -13.03 10.63
C GLY A 236 13.22 -11.82 11.06
N LEU A 237 12.86 -10.62 10.63
CA LEU A 237 13.53 -9.36 10.99
C LEU A 237 13.59 -9.20 12.51
N ARG A 238 12.48 -9.40 13.22
CA ARG A 238 12.44 -9.29 14.68
C ARG A 238 13.32 -10.32 15.38
N LYS A 239 13.31 -11.57 14.91
CA LYS A 239 14.16 -12.65 15.45
C LYS A 239 15.65 -12.32 15.32
N HIS A 240 16.01 -11.61 14.26
CA HIS A 240 17.37 -11.14 13.99
C HIS A 240 17.66 -9.75 14.59
N GLY A 241 16.79 -9.21 15.45
CA GLY A 241 17.05 -7.98 16.19
C GLY A 241 16.80 -6.69 15.40
N PHE A 242 15.96 -6.72 14.37
CA PHE A 242 15.53 -5.54 13.62
C PHE A 242 14.11 -5.09 13.99
N SER A 243 13.85 -3.80 13.87
CA SER A 243 12.58 -3.18 14.29
C SER A 243 11.49 -3.30 13.21
N ALA A 244 10.98 -4.51 12.96
CA ALA A 244 9.70 -4.70 12.27
C ALA A 244 8.53 -4.74 13.27
N PRO A 245 7.28 -4.40 12.87
CA PRO A 245 6.13 -4.41 13.76
C PRO A 245 5.90 -5.78 14.39
N ALA A 246 5.70 -5.85 15.70
CA ALA A 246 5.25 -7.09 16.34
C ALA A 246 3.86 -7.48 15.81
N ILE A 247 3.68 -8.73 15.42
CA ILE A 247 2.39 -9.23 14.98
C ILE A 247 1.67 -9.86 16.18
N ARG A 248 0.52 -9.32 16.55
CA ARG A 248 -0.25 -9.72 17.75
C ARG A 248 -1.32 -10.75 17.42
N HIS A 249 -2.03 -10.55 16.31
CA HIS A 249 -3.08 -11.46 15.84
C HIS A 249 -2.95 -11.68 14.33
N ILE A 250 -3.22 -12.91 13.89
CA ILE A 250 -3.02 -13.36 12.51
C ILE A 250 -4.24 -14.16 12.07
N ASP A 251 -4.76 -13.84 10.89
CA ASP A 251 -5.62 -14.69 10.09
C ASP A 251 -5.04 -14.75 8.67
N LEU A 252 -4.26 -15.80 8.39
CA LEU A 252 -3.54 -15.95 7.11
C LEU A 252 -4.50 -16.20 5.94
N GLU A 253 -5.60 -16.90 6.19
CA GLU A 253 -6.55 -17.30 5.15
C GLU A 253 -7.38 -16.11 4.69
N SER A 254 -7.95 -15.35 5.64
CA SER A 254 -8.72 -14.16 5.31
C SER A 254 -7.85 -12.93 5.05
N GLY A 255 -6.57 -12.94 5.43
CA GLY A 255 -5.63 -11.85 5.22
C GLY A 255 -5.84 -10.67 6.17
N PHE A 256 -6.08 -10.96 7.46
CA PHE A 256 -6.20 -9.94 8.51
C PHE A 256 -5.05 -10.04 9.51
N LEU A 257 -4.44 -8.91 9.85
CA LEU A 257 -3.40 -8.84 10.88
C LEU A 257 -3.73 -7.71 11.87
N ILE A 258 -3.31 -7.89 13.13
CA ILE A 258 -3.17 -6.80 14.10
C ILE A 258 -1.71 -6.70 14.49
N THR A 259 -1.10 -5.54 14.26
CA THR A 259 0.34 -5.31 14.46
C THR A 259 0.61 -4.16 15.42
N GLU A 260 1.83 -4.11 15.95
CA GLU A 260 2.39 -2.96 16.66
C GLU A 260 2.26 -1.69 15.80
N ASP A 261 1.81 -0.59 16.41
CA ASP A 261 1.94 0.75 15.83
C ASP A 261 3.36 1.26 16.12
N LEU A 262 4.18 1.39 15.07
CA LEU A 262 5.53 1.95 15.18
C LEU A 262 5.53 3.49 15.26
N GLY A 263 4.36 4.14 15.14
CA GLY A 263 4.23 5.60 15.10
C GLY A 263 4.28 6.15 13.67
N ALA A 264 4.42 7.46 13.57
CA ALA A 264 4.37 8.20 12.30
C ALA A 264 5.58 9.10 12.07
N GLU A 265 6.57 9.05 12.97
CA GLU A 265 7.75 9.91 12.87
C GLU A 265 8.65 9.40 11.75
N GLY A 266 8.84 10.18 10.68
CA GLY A 266 9.62 9.76 9.50
C GLY A 266 11.13 10.00 9.63
N VAL A 267 11.86 9.92 8.51
CA VAL A 267 13.30 10.21 8.44
C VAL A 267 13.66 11.44 7.60
N ILE A 268 12.65 12.26 7.28
CA ILE A 268 12.74 13.45 6.45
C ILE A 268 12.13 14.65 7.17
N GLU A 269 12.54 15.86 6.80
CA GLU A 269 12.01 17.11 7.34
C GLU A 269 11.95 18.22 6.29
N GLY A 270 11.21 19.29 6.60
CA GLY A 270 11.12 20.49 5.77
C GLY A 270 10.17 20.40 4.57
N ASP A 271 10.02 21.53 3.90
CA ASP A 271 9.30 21.69 2.63
C ASP A 271 10.13 22.61 1.71
N PRO A 272 10.79 22.09 0.65
CA PRO A 272 10.70 20.72 0.16
C PRO A 272 11.33 19.69 1.12
N PRO A 273 10.86 18.44 1.13
CA PRO A 273 11.35 17.41 2.05
C PRO A 273 12.81 17.05 1.78
N GLN A 274 13.61 16.99 2.86
CA GLN A 274 15.04 16.68 2.85
C GLN A 274 15.38 15.55 3.84
N PRO A 275 16.46 14.79 3.61
CA PRO A 275 16.93 13.77 4.55
C PRO A 275 17.33 14.38 5.91
N ILE A 276 16.86 13.79 7.02
CA ILE A 276 17.47 14.04 8.33
C ILE A 276 18.75 13.22 8.41
N ALA A 277 19.91 13.89 8.34
CA ALA A 277 21.21 13.22 8.21
C ALA A 277 21.46 12.13 9.27
N GLU A 278 21.19 12.41 10.55
CA GLU A 278 21.37 11.42 11.64
C GLU A 278 20.53 10.14 11.42
N ARG A 279 19.30 10.31 10.93
CA ARG A 279 18.37 9.17 10.73
C ARG A 279 18.77 8.34 9.52
N TYR A 280 19.26 8.99 8.46
CA TYR A 280 19.85 8.31 7.31
C TYR A 280 21.15 7.57 7.67
N GLU A 281 22.00 8.15 8.52
CA GLU A 281 23.17 7.44 9.05
C GLU A 281 22.79 6.20 9.84
N ALA A 282 21.78 6.30 10.71
CA ALA A 282 21.27 5.16 11.47
C ALA A 282 20.65 4.08 10.56
N ALA A 283 19.94 4.48 9.51
CA ALA A 283 19.38 3.56 8.51
C ALA A 283 20.49 2.83 7.73
N VAL A 284 21.58 3.52 7.38
CA VAL A 284 22.77 2.90 6.77
C VAL A 284 23.43 1.91 7.72
N ASP A 285 23.56 2.26 9.01
CA ASP A 285 24.13 1.35 10.01
C ASP A 285 23.26 0.10 10.19
N MET A 286 21.94 0.25 10.14
CA MET A 286 21.00 -0.86 10.16
C MET A 286 21.18 -1.78 8.95
N LEU A 287 21.27 -1.23 7.73
CA LEU A 287 21.55 -2.04 6.52
C LEU A 287 22.90 -2.75 6.61
N ALA A 288 23.94 -2.07 7.11
CA ALA A 288 25.24 -2.70 7.30
C ALA A 288 25.18 -3.85 8.31
N ALA A 289 24.37 -3.71 9.37
CA ALA A 289 24.12 -4.75 10.36
C ALA A 289 23.29 -5.93 9.81
N LEU A 290 22.30 -5.67 8.95
CA LEU A 290 21.52 -6.70 8.26
C LEU A 290 22.40 -7.50 7.29
N HIS A 291 23.12 -6.81 6.40
CA HIS A 291 23.85 -7.42 5.30
C HIS A 291 25.14 -8.15 5.71
N ARG A 292 25.55 -8.06 6.99
CA ARG A 292 26.66 -8.87 7.53
C ARG A 292 26.19 -10.19 8.13
N GLU A 293 24.89 -10.36 8.38
CA GLU A 293 24.36 -11.58 8.96
C GLU A 293 24.24 -12.69 7.91
N ALA A 294 24.46 -13.93 8.34
CA ALA A 294 24.11 -15.11 7.57
C ALA A 294 22.60 -15.37 7.73
N LEU A 295 21.80 -14.76 6.87
CA LEU A 295 20.34 -14.82 6.92
C LEU A 295 19.81 -16.05 6.15
N PRO A 296 18.78 -16.75 6.66
CA PRO A 296 18.23 -17.92 5.99
C PRO A 296 17.40 -17.54 4.76
N GLY A 297 17.39 -18.41 3.75
CA GLY A 297 16.51 -18.29 2.58
C GLY A 297 15.08 -18.80 2.81
N THR A 298 14.85 -19.50 3.91
CA THR A 298 13.56 -20.08 4.29
C THR A 298 13.25 -19.68 5.73
N LEU A 299 12.03 -19.19 5.96
CA LEU A 299 11.56 -18.68 7.24
C LEU A 299 10.37 -19.52 7.77
N PRO A 300 10.26 -19.71 9.10
CA PRO A 300 9.05 -20.31 9.66
C PRO A 300 7.86 -19.36 9.48
N LEU A 301 6.71 -19.90 9.07
CA LEU A 301 5.45 -19.16 8.94
C LEU A 301 4.44 -19.59 10.00
N THR A 302 4.20 -20.89 10.12
CA THR A 302 3.36 -21.51 11.16
C THR A 302 4.12 -22.67 11.82
N SER A 303 3.46 -23.46 12.67
CA SER A 303 4.06 -24.70 13.22
C SER A 303 4.44 -25.70 12.13
N ASP A 304 3.71 -25.71 11.01
CA ASP A 304 3.79 -26.74 9.98
C ASP A 304 4.14 -26.18 8.59
N GLU A 305 4.20 -24.85 8.44
CA GLU A 305 4.51 -24.18 7.17
C GLU A 305 5.76 -23.31 7.27
N SER A 306 6.52 -23.30 6.18
CA SER A 306 7.63 -22.39 5.96
C SER A 306 7.41 -21.54 4.71
N TYR A 307 8.07 -20.39 4.67
CA TYR A 307 8.07 -19.46 3.55
C TYR A 307 9.46 -19.41 2.94
N ASP A 308 9.57 -19.79 1.67
CA ASP A 308 10.80 -19.61 0.89
C ASP A 308 10.84 -18.20 0.31
N ILE A 309 11.90 -17.46 0.65
CA ILE A 309 12.10 -16.10 0.15
C ILE A 309 12.50 -16.20 -1.32
N PRO A 310 11.76 -15.57 -2.26
CA PRO A 310 12.08 -15.64 -3.67
C PRO A 310 13.43 -14.98 -3.97
N VAL A 311 14.14 -15.51 -4.96
CA VAL A 311 15.40 -14.92 -5.43
C VAL A 311 15.09 -13.76 -6.35
N PHE A 312 15.78 -12.63 -6.16
CA PHE A 312 15.74 -11.52 -7.10
C PHE A 312 16.58 -11.87 -8.33
N ASP A 313 15.96 -12.61 -9.25
CA ASP A 313 16.65 -13.17 -10.40
C ASP A 313 16.74 -12.19 -11.59
N ILE A 314 17.52 -12.60 -12.58
CA ILE A 314 17.75 -11.80 -13.79
C ILE A 314 16.47 -11.59 -14.59
N ASP A 315 15.57 -12.57 -14.62
CA ASP A 315 14.34 -12.45 -15.40
C ASP A 315 13.38 -11.45 -14.73
N ALA A 316 13.27 -11.45 -13.41
CA ALA A 316 12.53 -10.45 -12.64
C ALA A 316 13.09 -9.04 -12.88
N TRP A 317 14.42 -8.85 -12.81
CA TRP A 317 15.05 -7.55 -13.11
C TRP A 317 14.81 -7.10 -14.55
N LEU A 318 14.85 -8.01 -15.53
CA LEU A 318 14.60 -7.67 -16.93
C LEU A 318 13.15 -7.29 -17.18
N ILE A 319 12.18 -7.92 -16.51
CA ILE A 319 10.77 -7.54 -16.57
C ILE A 319 10.58 -6.13 -15.98
N GLU A 320 11.19 -5.85 -14.83
CA GLU A 320 11.14 -4.52 -14.20
C GLU A 320 11.74 -3.42 -15.08
N ILE A 321 12.93 -3.65 -15.63
CA ILE A 321 13.61 -2.72 -16.53
C ILE A 321 12.87 -2.59 -17.87
N GLY A 322 12.20 -3.64 -18.33
CA GLY A 322 11.38 -3.67 -19.55
C GLY A 322 10.28 -2.59 -19.55
N LEU A 323 9.85 -2.12 -18.38
CA LEU A 323 8.94 -0.97 -18.26
C LEU A 323 9.47 0.30 -18.93
N MET A 324 10.79 0.46 -19.04
CA MET A 324 11.41 1.54 -19.80
C MET A 324 11.00 1.51 -21.27
N LEU A 325 11.04 0.32 -21.89
CA LEU A 325 10.67 0.11 -23.29
C LEU A 325 9.15 0.16 -23.49
N GLU A 326 8.39 -0.36 -22.53
CA GLU A 326 6.93 -0.46 -22.63
C GLU A 326 6.22 0.87 -22.38
N TRP A 327 6.75 1.69 -21.47
CA TRP A 327 6.02 2.86 -20.96
C TRP A 327 6.79 4.16 -21.14
N TYR A 328 8.05 4.23 -20.70
CA TYR A 328 8.78 5.50 -20.72
C TYR A 328 9.15 5.95 -22.14
N LEU A 329 9.78 5.09 -22.95
CA LEU A 329 10.17 5.45 -24.31
C LEU A 329 8.97 5.84 -25.19
N PRO A 330 7.85 5.07 -25.23
CA PRO A 330 6.65 5.49 -25.94
C PRO A 330 6.06 6.79 -25.40
N ASP A 331 6.08 7.01 -24.08
CA ASP A 331 5.64 8.26 -23.46
C ASP A 331 6.51 9.47 -23.87
N ARG A 332 7.76 9.23 -24.27
CA ARG A 332 8.66 10.24 -24.86
C ARG A 332 8.60 10.29 -26.40
N GLY A 333 7.65 9.60 -27.03
CA GLY A 333 7.48 9.57 -28.49
C GLY A 333 8.50 8.71 -29.23
N VAL A 334 9.28 7.88 -28.52
CA VAL A 334 10.25 6.96 -29.13
C VAL A 334 9.53 5.68 -29.55
N GLN A 335 9.68 5.30 -30.81
CA GLN A 335 9.22 4.02 -31.34
C GLN A 335 10.24 2.93 -31.01
N VAL A 336 9.83 1.91 -30.26
CA VAL A 336 10.71 0.80 -29.86
C VAL A 336 10.63 -0.32 -30.88
N SER A 337 11.69 -0.51 -31.66
CA SER A 337 11.80 -1.63 -32.61
C SER A 337 12.16 -2.94 -31.90
N GLU A 338 11.98 -4.07 -32.59
CA GLU A 338 12.40 -5.38 -32.08
C GLU A 338 13.91 -5.46 -31.86
N GLU A 339 14.70 -4.82 -32.73
CA GLU A 339 16.16 -4.75 -32.62
C GLU A 339 16.59 -3.95 -31.38
N MET A 340 15.98 -2.78 -31.15
CA MET A 340 16.26 -1.96 -29.96
C MET A 340 15.91 -2.72 -28.68
N ARG A 341 14.77 -3.42 -28.68
CA ARG A 341 14.35 -4.26 -27.55
C ARG A 341 15.36 -5.39 -27.30
N ALA A 342 15.79 -6.10 -28.35
CA ALA A 342 16.75 -7.19 -28.23
C ALA A 342 18.12 -6.70 -27.74
N GLU A 343 18.60 -5.57 -28.27
CA GLU A 343 19.85 -4.93 -27.84
C GLU A 343 19.79 -4.54 -26.35
N PHE A 344 18.74 -3.81 -25.96
CA PHE A 344 18.54 -3.35 -24.58
C PHE A 344 18.50 -4.52 -23.58
N LEU A 345 17.68 -5.53 -23.85
CA LEU A 345 17.55 -6.69 -22.97
C LEU A 345 18.82 -7.55 -22.97
N GLY A 346 19.52 -7.66 -24.10
CA GLY A 346 20.79 -8.37 -24.21
C GLY A 346 21.90 -7.73 -23.37
N MET A 347 22.04 -6.40 -23.46
CA MET A 347 22.99 -5.64 -22.64
C MET A 347 22.70 -5.81 -21.15
N TRP A 348 21.44 -5.58 -20.73
CA TRP A 348 21.04 -5.73 -19.33
C TRP A 348 21.24 -7.15 -18.82
N ARG A 349 20.90 -8.19 -19.60
CA ARG A 349 21.10 -9.59 -19.20
C ARG A 349 22.58 -9.90 -18.94
N GLY A 350 23.48 -9.34 -19.74
CA GLY A 350 24.93 -9.47 -19.53
C GLY A 350 25.41 -8.76 -18.27
N LEU A 351 24.98 -7.51 -18.07
CA LEU A 351 25.37 -6.72 -16.89
C LEU A 351 24.86 -7.32 -15.58
N LEU A 352 23.62 -7.83 -15.57
CA LEU A 352 22.95 -8.38 -14.39
C LEU A 352 23.54 -9.73 -13.92
N GLN A 353 24.41 -10.38 -14.69
CA GLN A 353 25.13 -11.57 -14.23
C GLN A 353 25.97 -11.27 -12.98
N LYS A 354 26.57 -10.08 -12.90
CA LYS A 354 27.43 -9.68 -11.78
C LYS A 354 26.66 -9.55 -10.46
N PRO A 355 25.58 -8.75 -10.37
CA PRO A 355 24.75 -8.72 -9.16
C PRO A 355 24.08 -10.07 -8.85
N ALA A 356 23.71 -10.87 -9.85
CA ALA A 356 23.16 -12.22 -9.64
C ALA A 356 24.16 -13.19 -8.97
N ALA A 357 25.45 -13.04 -9.29
CA ALA A 357 26.52 -13.86 -8.71
C ALA A 357 27.09 -13.31 -7.38
N ALA A 358 26.64 -12.12 -6.95
CA ALA A 358 27.08 -11.54 -5.68
C ALA A 358 26.50 -12.31 -4.48
N PRO A 359 27.14 -12.26 -3.30
CA PRO A 359 26.57 -12.81 -2.08
C PRO A 359 25.15 -12.30 -1.82
N GLN A 360 24.22 -13.22 -1.62
CA GLN A 360 22.81 -12.91 -1.40
C GLN A 360 22.54 -12.63 0.08
N THR A 361 21.69 -11.66 0.32
CA THR A 361 21.11 -11.30 1.63
C THR A 361 19.63 -11.01 1.43
N TRP A 362 18.90 -10.79 2.51
CA TRP A 362 17.57 -10.18 2.42
C TRP A 362 17.70 -8.77 1.83
N VAL A 363 17.04 -8.56 0.70
CA VAL A 363 16.80 -7.27 0.06
C VAL A 363 15.37 -6.88 0.42
N ILE A 364 15.21 -5.85 1.25
CA ILE A 364 13.91 -5.29 1.65
C ILE A 364 13.18 -4.67 0.46
N ARG A 365 13.91 -4.29 -0.59
CA ARG A 365 13.45 -3.77 -1.88
C ARG A 365 12.99 -2.30 -1.81
N ASP A 366 12.07 -2.00 -0.90
CA ASP A 366 11.49 -0.66 -0.72
C ASP A 366 11.99 0.03 0.57
N PHE A 367 13.29 -0.09 0.85
CA PHE A 367 13.96 0.55 1.98
C PHE A 367 14.29 2.04 1.71
N HIS A 368 13.29 2.91 1.86
CA HIS A 368 13.42 4.36 1.64
C HIS A 368 12.43 5.16 2.52
N SER A 369 12.48 6.50 2.50
CA SER A 369 11.93 7.37 3.57
C SER A 369 10.48 7.16 4.02
N PRO A 370 9.47 6.87 3.16
CA PRO A 370 8.10 6.61 3.60
C PRO A 370 7.95 5.29 4.38
N ASN A 371 8.90 4.36 4.19
CA ASN A 371 8.88 3.02 4.75
C ASN A 371 9.80 2.85 5.97
N ILE A 372 10.38 3.97 6.44
CA ILE A 372 11.22 4.02 7.64
C ILE A 372 10.57 4.91 8.69
N ILE A 373 10.28 4.33 9.85
CA ILE A 373 9.72 5.02 11.01
C ILE A 373 10.82 5.21 12.05
N TRP A 374 11.05 6.44 12.48
CA TRP A 374 11.98 6.77 13.55
C TRP A 374 11.39 6.44 14.92
N LEU A 375 12.12 5.63 15.68
CA LEU A 375 11.73 5.16 17.00
C LEU A 375 12.65 5.78 18.05
N ALA A 376 12.42 7.06 18.39
CA ALA A 376 13.30 7.87 19.22
C ALA A 376 13.65 7.23 20.58
N GLU A 377 12.72 6.47 21.16
CA GLU A 377 12.87 5.80 22.45
C GLU A 377 13.74 4.52 22.39
N ARG A 378 14.08 4.04 21.19
CA ARG A 378 14.96 2.88 21.00
C ARG A 378 16.43 3.33 20.89
N THR A 379 17.35 2.38 20.91
CA THR A 379 18.80 2.67 20.88
C THR A 379 19.49 2.08 19.65
N GLY A 380 20.48 2.79 19.10
CA GLY A 380 21.28 2.31 17.97
C GLY A 380 20.42 2.04 16.73
N ILE A 381 20.67 0.91 16.05
CA ILE A 381 19.94 0.50 14.85
C ILE A 381 18.45 0.21 15.10
N LEU A 382 18.06 -0.05 16.36
CA LEU A 382 16.66 -0.30 16.71
C LEU A 382 15.79 0.96 16.56
N ARG A 383 16.40 2.14 16.44
CA ARG A 383 15.69 3.40 16.13
C ARG A 383 15.09 3.41 14.71
N VAL A 384 15.49 2.48 13.85
CA VAL A 384 15.04 2.36 12.46
C VAL A 384 13.92 1.32 12.39
N GLY A 385 12.68 1.77 12.56
CA GLY A 385 11.49 0.97 12.31
C GLY A 385 11.27 0.77 10.81
N ILE A 386 10.94 -0.45 10.38
CA ILE A 386 10.80 -0.80 8.96
C ILE A 386 9.37 -1.28 8.72
N ILE A 387 8.73 -0.74 7.70
CA ILE A 387 7.45 -1.21 7.17
C ILE A 387 7.59 -1.55 5.68
N ASP A 388 6.54 -2.11 5.07
CA ASP A 388 6.50 -2.40 3.63
C ASP A 388 7.58 -3.40 3.14
N PHE A 389 7.97 -4.35 4.01
CA PHE A 389 9.03 -5.35 3.75
C PHE A 389 8.51 -6.68 3.18
N GLN A 390 7.21 -6.82 2.92
CA GLN A 390 6.63 -8.09 2.45
C GLN A 390 7.11 -8.50 1.05
N ASP A 391 7.63 -7.56 0.26
CA ASP A 391 8.16 -7.78 -1.08
C ASP A 391 9.66 -8.11 -1.06
N ALA A 392 10.19 -8.49 0.12
CA ALA A 392 11.60 -8.82 0.31
C ALA A 392 12.02 -10.07 -0.48
N LEU A 393 13.26 -10.04 -0.95
CA LEU A 393 13.86 -11.05 -1.83
C LEU A 393 15.25 -11.46 -1.35
N LEU A 394 15.78 -12.55 -1.89
CA LEU A 394 17.20 -12.88 -1.79
C LEU A 394 17.96 -12.23 -2.94
N GLY A 395 18.89 -11.31 -2.64
CA GLY A 395 19.58 -10.55 -3.67
C GLY A 395 20.81 -9.79 -3.17
N PRO A 396 21.41 -8.95 -4.03
CA PRO A 396 22.61 -8.20 -3.69
C PRO A 396 22.30 -7.07 -2.70
N ALA A 397 23.08 -7.01 -1.61
CA ALA A 397 23.01 -5.98 -0.57
C ALA A 397 23.01 -4.54 -1.10
N ALA A 398 23.63 -4.30 -2.27
CA ALA A 398 23.70 -2.99 -2.89
C ALA A 398 22.31 -2.41 -3.23
N TYR A 399 21.29 -3.25 -3.44
CA TYR A 399 19.96 -2.80 -3.83
C TYR A 399 19.31 -1.89 -2.79
N ASP A 400 19.29 -2.30 -1.51
CA ASP A 400 18.69 -1.51 -0.45
C ASP A 400 19.49 -0.25 -0.12
N VAL A 401 20.83 -0.33 -0.24
CA VAL A 401 21.69 0.84 -0.06
C VAL A 401 21.37 1.89 -1.12
N VAL A 402 21.24 1.50 -2.39
CA VAL A 402 20.76 2.38 -3.46
C VAL A 402 19.36 2.91 -3.15
N SER A 403 18.44 2.06 -2.68
CA SER A 403 17.06 2.46 -2.41
C SER A 403 16.97 3.61 -1.40
N LEU A 404 17.80 3.59 -0.37
CA LEU A 404 17.92 4.65 0.63
C LEU A 404 18.66 5.88 0.10
N LEU A 405 19.84 5.68 -0.50
CA LEU A 405 20.76 6.79 -0.82
C LEU A 405 20.34 7.56 -2.08
N GLN A 406 19.52 6.93 -2.92
CA GLN A 406 18.88 7.50 -4.10
C GLN A 406 17.36 7.37 -3.96
N ASP A 407 16.85 7.87 -2.83
CA ASP A 407 15.43 7.85 -2.50
C ASP A 407 14.61 8.49 -3.62
N ALA A 408 13.63 7.76 -4.15
CA ALA A 408 12.82 8.25 -5.26
C ALA A 408 11.91 9.42 -4.85
N ARG A 409 11.64 9.58 -3.55
CA ARG A 409 10.64 10.52 -3.01
C ARG A 409 11.20 11.90 -2.70
N ILE A 410 12.49 12.00 -2.39
CA ILE A 410 13.16 13.23 -1.98
C ILE A 410 14.51 13.41 -2.69
N ASP A 411 15.00 14.63 -2.79
CA ASP A 411 16.33 14.89 -3.35
C ASP A 411 17.41 14.65 -2.29
N VAL A 412 18.06 13.49 -2.33
CA VAL A 412 19.28 13.21 -1.54
C VAL A 412 20.47 13.96 -2.16
N PRO A 413 21.14 14.87 -1.42
CA PRO A 413 22.33 15.57 -1.91
C PRO A 413 23.48 14.59 -2.21
N GLU A 414 24.20 14.82 -3.30
CA GLU A 414 25.31 13.93 -3.75
C GLU A 414 26.39 13.76 -2.67
N GLN A 415 26.71 14.83 -1.96
CA GLN A 415 27.70 14.77 -0.88
C GLN A 415 27.24 13.89 0.29
N LEU A 416 25.93 13.89 0.58
CA LEU A 416 25.35 13.02 1.60
C LEU A 416 25.30 11.56 1.12
N GLU A 417 24.91 11.32 -0.13
CA GLU A 417 24.98 9.99 -0.76
C GLU A 417 26.40 9.39 -0.64
N LEU A 418 27.43 10.14 -1.02
CA LEU A 418 28.82 9.68 -0.97
C LEU A 418 29.30 9.43 0.47
N SER A 419 28.91 10.28 1.43
CA SER A 419 29.29 10.11 2.84
C SER A 419 28.63 8.87 3.45
N LEU A 420 27.35 8.63 3.15
CA LEU A 420 26.56 7.49 3.58
C LEU A 420 27.06 6.18 2.94
N LEU A 421 27.38 6.18 1.65
CA LEU A 421 27.98 5.02 0.98
C LEU A 421 29.34 4.67 1.60
N THR A 422 30.16 5.68 1.88
CA THR A 422 31.45 5.51 2.58
C THR A 422 31.24 4.93 3.98
N ARG A 423 30.22 5.40 4.71
CA ARG A 423 29.85 4.89 6.04
C ARG A 423 29.48 3.41 5.97
N TYR A 424 28.62 3.02 5.02
CA TYR A 424 28.24 1.63 4.81
C TYR A 424 29.46 0.73 4.56
N ILE A 425 30.33 1.12 3.61
CA ILE A 425 31.54 0.37 3.25
C ILE A 425 32.48 0.22 4.46
N LYS A 426 32.68 1.30 5.24
CA LYS A 426 33.51 1.25 6.45
C LYS A 426 32.93 0.30 7.49
N ALA A 427 31.62 0.34 7.72
CA ALA A 427 30.95 -0.54 8.67
C ALA A 427 31.08 -2.02 8.26
N ARG A 428 30.88 -2.34 6.98
CA ARG A 428 31.05 -3.70 6.45
C ARG A 428 32.49 -4.19 6.61
N ARG A 429 33.47 -3.40 6.16
CA ARG A 429 34.91 -3.73 6.26
C ARG A 429 35.40 -3.89 7.69
N ALA A 430 34.85 -3.13 8.64
CA ALA A 430 35.20 -3.26 10.05
C ALA A 430 34.78 -4.60 10.67
N THR A 431 33.83 -5.30 10.04
CA THR A 431 33.29 -6.59 10.52
C THR A 431 33.71 -7.78 9.66
N ASP A 432 34.15 -7.53 8.43
CA ASP A 432 34.58 -8.52 7.45
C ASP A 432 35.77 -7.98 6.66
N GLU A 433 36.97 -8.49 6.96
CA GLU A 433 38.20 -8.08 6.27
C GLU A 433 38.23 -8.51 4.80
N SER A 434 37.41 -9.49 4.41
CA SER A 434 37.30 -9.98 3.02
C SER A 434 36.35 -9.14 2.17
N PHE A 435 35.63 -8.18 2.78
CA PHE A 435 34.72 -7.30 2.07
C PHE A 435 35.47 -6.48 1.01
N ASP A 436 35.08 -6.62 -0.26
CA ASP A 436 35.64 -5.90 -1.40
C ASP A 436 34.93 -4.54 -1.62
N PRO A 437 35.56 -3.40 -1.26
CA PRO A 437 34.94 -2.10 -1.43
C PRO A 437 34.77 -1.69 -2.90
N ALA A 438 35.69 -2.10 -3.77
CA ALA A 438 35.67 -1.73 -5.18
C ALA A 438 34.58 -2.52 -5.91
N GLY A 439 34.50 -3.83 -5.67
CA GLY A 439 33.40 -4.66 -6.15
C GLY A 439 32.04 -4.20 -5.66
N PHE A 440 31.93 -3.77 -4.39
CA PHE A 440 30.68 -3.22 -3.87
C PHE A 440 30.29 -1.90 -4.55
N ALA A 441 31.24 -0.98 -4.78
CA ALA A 441 30.97 0.27 -5.48
C ALA A 441 30.48 0.03 -6.93
N GLU A 442 31.03 -0.98 -7.60
CA GLU A 442 30.54 -1.38 -8.92
C GLU A 442 29.13 -1.99 -8.86
N LEU A 443 28.84 -2.86 -7.88
CA LEU A 443 27.49 -3.39 -7.66
C LEU A 443 26.48 -2.28 -7.35
N TYR A 444 26.87 -1.29 -6.54
CA TYR A 444 26.06 -0.11 -6.24
C TYR A 444 25.72 0.65 -7.52
N ALA A 445 26.69 0.91 -8.40
CA ALA A 445 26.45 1.58 -9.68
C ALA A 445 25.49 0.79 -10.58
N ILE A 446 25.67 -0.54 -10.69
CA ILE A 446 24.80 -1.41 -11.50
C ILE A 446 23.37 -1.42 -10.96
N MET A 447 23.18 -1.58 -9.64
CA MET A 447 21.86 -1.59 -9.01
C MET A 447 21.19 -0.22 -9.05
N SER A 448 21.97 0.86 -8.94
CA SER A 448 21.50 2.23 -9.17
C SER A 448 20.94 2.40 -10.58
N ALA A 449 21.69 1.99 -11.61
CA ALA A 449 21.22 2.07 -12.99
C ALA A 449 19.95 1.22 -13.23
N GLN A 450 19.92 0.01 -12.66
CA GLN A 450 18.77 -0.92 -12.76
C GLN A 450 17.51 -0.27 -12.16
N ARG A 451 17.60 0.17 -10.91
CA ARG A 451 16.46 0.70 -10.15
C ARG A 451 15.93 1.99 -10.76
N ASN A 452 16.81 2.92 -11.13
CA ASN A 452 16.39 4.19 -11.72
C ASN A 452 15.77 3.99 -13.11
N THR A 453 16.28 3.04 -13.91
CA THR A 453 15.65 2.65 -15.18
C THR A 453 14.23 2.10 -14.96
N ARG A 454 14.05 1.19 -14.01
CA ARG A 454 12.73 0.67 -13.62
C ARG A 454 11.79 1.79 -13.19
N LEU A 455 12.27 2.74 -12.38
CA LEU A 455 11.43 3.81 -11.82
C LEU A 455 10.91 4.77 -12.90
N LEU A 456 11.74 5.12 -13.89
CA LEU A 456 11.30 5.92 -15.04
C LEU A 456 10.13 5.26 -15.79
N GLY A 457 10.28 3.96 -16.10
CA GLY A 457 9.20 3.15 -16.70
C GLY A 457 7.95 3.08 -15.82
N THR A 458 8.13 2.86 -14.52
CA THR A 458 7.04 2.74 -13.55
C THR A 458 6.23 4.03 -13.42
N PHE A 459 6.87 5.19 -13.35
CA PHE A 459 6.17 6.48 -13.26
C PHE A 459 5.46 6.85 -14.56
N ALA A 460 6.05 6.51 -15.72
CA ALA A 460 5.35 6.64 -17.00
C ALA A 460 4.09 5.76 -17.07
N ARG A 461 4.18 4.51 -16.60
CA ARG A 461 3.04 3.59 -16.49
C ARG A 461 1.94 4.14 -15.58
N LEU A 462 2.31 4.59 -14.38
CA LEU A 462 1.37 5.14 -13.40
C LEU A 462 0.61 6.34 -13.96
N ASN A 463 1.28 7.20 -14.74
CA ASN A 463 0.61 8.30 -15.42
C ASN A 463 -0.34 7.80 -16.53
N ARG A 464 0.17 7.00 -17.48
CA ARG A 464 -0.56 6.63 -18.70
C ARG A 464 -1.70 5.64 -18.49
N ARG A 465 -1.49 4.64 -17.64
CA ARG A 465 -2.44 3.56 -17.39
C ARG A 465 -3.31 3.84 -16.18
N ASP A 466 -2.72 4.37 -15.11
CA ASP A 466 -3.38 4.45 -13.80
C ASP A 466 -3.89 5.87 -13.47
N GLY A 467 -3.70 6.84 -14.36
CA GLY A 467 -4.21 8.21 -14.19
C GLY A 467 -3.55 8.97 -13.03
N LYS A 468 -2.29 8.66 -12.70
CA LYS A 468 -1.56 9.24 -11.56
C LYS A 468 -0.41 10.16 -11.99
N PRO A 469 -0.68 11.36 -12.56
CA PRO A 469 0.34 12.28 -13.07
C PRO A 469 1.24 12.88 -11.99
N GLN A 470 0.80 12.91 -10.72
CA GLN A 470 1.56 13.45 -9.60
C GLN A 470 2.89 12.74 -9.35
N TYR A 471 3.09 11.54 -9.90
CA TYR A 471 4.37 10.81 -9.82
C TYR A 471 5.42 11.31 -10.83
N LEU A 472 5.01 12.01 -11.89
CA LEU A 472 5.93 12.54 -12.90
C LEU A 472 6.90 13.58 -12.32
N LYS A 473 6.50 14.29 -11.26
CA LYS A 473 7.37 15.24 -10.54
C LYS A 473 8.66 14.62 -10.00
N HIS A 474 8.70 13.29 -9.87
CA HIS A 474 9.88 12.56 -9.41
C HIS A 474 10.86 12.23 -10.54
N GLN A 475 10.43 12.22 -11.82
CA GLN A 475 11.28 11.80 -12.94
C GLN A 475 12.59 12.60 -13.09
N PRO A 476 12.62 13.94 -12.96
CA PRO A 476 13.87 14.71 -13.08
C PRO A 476 14.95 14.28 -12.08
N ARG A 477 14.56 13.94 -10.86
CA ARG A 477 15.44 13.39 -9.84
C ARG A 477 15.96 12.00 -10.19
N ILE A 478 15.05 11.10 -10.59
CA ILE A 478 15.44 9.75 -11.00
C ILE A 478 16.41 9.80 -12.18
N TRP A 479 16.21 10.74 -13.11
CA TRP A 479 17.12 10.99 -14.21
C TRP A 479 18.51 11.42 -13.72
N THR A 480 18.57 12.35 -12.75
CA THR A 480 19.84 12.78 -12.14
C THR A 480 20.58 11.59 -11.50
N TYR A 481 19.88 10.72 -10.78
CA TYR A 481 20.49 9.51 -10.20
C TYR A 481 20.97 8.51 -11.26
N LEU A 482 20.19 8.34 -12.33
CA LEU A 482 20.59 7.52 -13.46
C LEU A 482 21.85 8.07 -14.13
N GLU A 483 21.94 9.38 -14.38
CA GLU A 483 23.14 10.01 -14.95
C GLU A 483 24.38 9.81 -14.08
N ARG A 484 24.26 9.97 -12.75
CA ARG A 484 25.33 9.67 -11.80
C ARG A 484 25.78 8.21 -11.88
N SER A 485 24.84 7.28 -11.95
CA SER A 485 25.15 5.85 -12.07
C SER A 485 25.89 5.53 -13.38
N LEU A 486 25.42 6.05 -14.51
CA LEU A 486 25.99 5.85 -15.83
C LEU A 486 27.37 6.50 -16.00
N ALA A 487 27.77 7.40 -15.09
CA ALA A 487 29.13 7.95 -15.06
C ALA A 487 30.17 6.91 -14.59
N HIS A 488 29.76 5.83 -13.92
CA HIS A 488 30.67 4.79 -13.48
C HIS A 488 31.32 4.04 -14.67
N PRO A 489 32.64 3.76 -14.66
CA PRO A 489 33.33 3.13 -15.80
C PRO A 489 32.75 1.79 -16.25
N ALA A 490 32.24 0.98 -15.32
CA ALA A 490 31.59 -0.31 -15.63
C ALA A 490 30.31 -0.16 -16.48
N LEU A 491 29.74 1.04 -16.56
CA LEU A 491 28.51 1.35 -17.28
C LEU A 491 28.78 2.19 -18.54
N ALA A 492 30.02 2.30 -19.02
CA ALA A 492 30.37 3.12 -20.18
C ALA A 492 29.55 2.78 -21.44
N THR A 493 29.36 1.49 -21.74
CA THR A 493 28.52 1.04 -22.87
C THR A 493 27.06 1.42 -22.67
N PHE A 494 26.54 1.31 -21.45
CA PHE A 494 25.18 1.72 -21.10
C PHE A 494 25.02 3.23 -21.26
N ARG A 495 25.99 4.03 -20.82
CA ARG A 495 25.97 5.49 -20.99
C ARG A 495 25.82 5.87 -22.45
N ILE A 496 26.61 5.26 -23.33
CA ILE A 496 26.54 5.50 -24.79
C ILE A 496 25.15 5.16 -25.32
N TRP A 497 24.62 3.97 -24.97
CA TRP A 497 23.31 3.54 -25.43
C TRP A 497 22.18 4.45 -24.93
N TYR A 498 22.19 4.83 -23.65
CA TYR A 498 21.17 5.69 -23.06
C TYR A 498 21.19 7.08 -23.67
N THR A 499 22.37 7.68 -23.85
CA THR A 499 22.51 8.98 -24.52
C THR A 499 21.97 8.96 -25.96
N ALA A 500 22.14 7.84 -26.67
CA ALA A 500 21.66 7.71 -28.04
C ALA A 500 20.14 7.46 -28.15
N ASN A 501 19.54 6.74 -27.19
CA ASN A 501 18.20 6.16 -27.35
C ASN A 501 17.15 6.66 -26.35
N VAL A 502 17.56 7.25 -25.22
CA VAL A 502 16.65 7.58 -24.11
C VAL A 502 16.57 9.09 -23.92
N PRO A 503 15.46 9.75 -24.31
CA PRO A 503 15.27 11.16 -24.05
C PRO A 503 15.14 11.45 -22.54
N PRO A 504 15.64 12.61 -22.06
CA PRO A 504 15.44 13.03 -20.68
C PRO A 504 13.95 13.29 -20.39
N PRO A 505 13.54 13.27 -19.11
CA PRO A 505 12.18 13.64 -18.74
C PRO A 505 11.92 15.12 -19.07
N VAL A 506 10.67 15.43 -19.37
CA VAL A 506 10.21 16.80 -19.61
C VAL A 506 9.97 17.44 -18.24
N PRO A 507 10.39 18.70 -18.00
CA PRO A 507 10.15 19.42 -16.76
C PRO A 507 8.69 19.49 -16.33
#